data_AF-A0A2P4P829-F1
#
_entry.id   AF-A0A2P4P829-F1
#
_cell.length_a   1.000
_cell.length_b   1.000
_cell.length_c   1.000
_cell.angle_alpha   90.00
_cell.angle_beta   90.00
_cell.angle_gamma   90.00
#
_symmetry.space_group_name_H-M   'P 1'
#
loop_
_entity.id
_entity.type
_entity.pdbx_description
1 polymer ?
#
loop_
_entity_poly.entity_id
_entity_poly.type
_entity_poly.pdbx_seq_one_letter_code
_entity_poly.pdbx_strand_id
1 'polypeptide(L)'
;MAPEILRKKPYTPASDIYSFSMIMWELTSGIPPFNHEAHDHHFILSVYEGKRPKIMENTPKCYIDLMKKCWDLNPSNRPTIIMLENIISEWVGCINKYYEINKNGNYKFL
;
A
#
# COMPACT_ATOMS: atom_id res chain seq x y z
N MET A 1 -1.22 -10.72 4.87
CA MET A 1 -1.36 -10.64 6.35
C MET A 1 -0.08 -10.05 6.94
N ALA A 2 -0.20 -9.28 8.04
CA ALA A 2 0.95 -8.65 8.69
C ALA A 2 1.89 -9.70 9.33
N PRO A 3 3.23 -9.50 9.31
CA PRO A 3 4.19 -10.47 9.83
C PRO A 3 4.00 -10.80 11.31
N GLU A 4 3.58 -9.83 12.14
CA GLU A 4 3.32 -10.05 13.56
C GLU A 4 2.13 -10.99 13.80
N ILE A 5 1.10 -10.95 12.94
CA ILE A 5 -0.08 -11.82 13.03
C ILE A 5 0.26 -13.25 12.63
N LEU A 6 1.11 -13.41 11.60
CA LEU A 6 1.65 -14.71 11.22
C LEU A 6 2.44 -15.38 12.36
N ARG A 7 2.99 -14.57 13.28
CA ARG A 7 3.67 -15.04 14.51
C ARG A 7 2.74 -15.21 15.71
N LYS A 8 1.42 -15.17 15.51
CA LYS A 8 0.40 -15.25 16.56
C LYS A 8 0.54 -14.17 17.64
N LYS A 9 1.13 -13.01 17.30
CA LYS A 9 1.09 -11.83 18.18
C LYS A 9 -0.33 -11.22 18.15
N PRO A 10 -0.71 -10.45 19.18
CA PRO A 10 -2.00 -9.78 19.20
C PRO A 10 -2.21 -8.91 17.96
N TYR A 11 -3.46 -8.93 17.50
CA TYR A 11 -3.90 -8.04 16.46
C TYR A 11 -3.93 -6.59 16.92
N THR A 12 -3.59 -5.67 16.01
CA THR A 12 -3.57 -4.24 16.26
C THR A 12 -4.09 -3.49 15.03
N PRO A 13 -4.53 -2.23 15.16
CA PRO A 13 -4.85 -1.39 14.00
C PRO A 13 -3.68 -1.26 13.01
N ALA A 14 -2.43 -1.31 13.48
CA ALA A 14 -1.26 -1.28 12.60
C ALA A 14 -1.17 -2.53 11.70
N SER A 15 -1.78 -3.65 12.09
CA SER A 15 -1.86 -4.88 11.30
C SER A 15 -2.88 -4.74 10.15
N ASP A 16 -3.93 -3.93 10.32
CA ASP A 16 -4.83 -3.56 9.21
C ASP A 16 -4.12 -2.66 8.21
N ILE A 17 -3.35 -1.69 8.68
CA ILE A 17 -2.59 -0.79 7.81
C ILE A 17 -1.61 -1.58 6.94
N TYR A 18 -0.98 -2.62 7.50
CA TYR A 18 -0.21 -3.56 6.70
C TYR A 18 -1.06 -4.28 5.66
N SER A 19 -2.23 -4.80 6.04
CA SER A 19 -3.11 -5.50 5.09
C SER A 19 -3.62 -4.56 3.98
N PHE A 20 -3.87 -3.30 4.31
CA PHE A 20 -4.23 -2.26 3.36
C PHE A 20 -3.13 -2.03 2.31
N SER A 21 -1.85 -2.08 2.70
CA SER A 21 -0.74 -2.00 1.74
C SER A 21 -0.74 -3.14 0.70
N MET A 22 -1.26 -4.32 1.07
CA MET A 22 -1.37 -5.44 0.14
C MET A 22 -2.47 -5.19 -0.88
N ILE A 23 -3.58 -4.58 -0.45
CA ILE A 23 -4.65 -4.10 -1.34
C ILE A 23 -4.12 -3.00 -2.25
N MET A 24 -3.36 -2.02 -1.70
CA MET A 24 -2.72 -0.99 -2.52
C MET A 24 -1.83 -1.60 -3.60
N TRP A 25 -1.03 -2.61 -3.25
CA TRP A 25 -0.20 -3.31 -4.22
C TRP A 25 -1.03 -4.03 -5.29
N GLU A 26 -2.07 -4.76 -4.88
CA GLU A 26 -2.99 -5.47 -5.78
C GLU A 26 -3.67 -4.51 -6.78
N LEU A 27 -4.04 -3.30 -6.37
CA LEU A 27 -4.59 -2.28 -7.26
C LEU A 27 -3.59 -1.84 -8.34
N THR A 28 -2.28 -1.88 -8.06
CA THR A 28 -1.24 -1.51 -9.04
C THR A 28 -0.87 -2.66 -9.98
N SER A 29 -0.98 -3.90 -9.51
CA SER A 29 -0.56 -5.09 -10.27
C SER A 29 -1.71 -5.78 -10.99
N GLY A 30 -2.95 -5.60 -10.55
CA GLY A 30 -4.13 -6.30 -11.04
C GLY A 30 -4.16 -7.79 -10.66
N ILE A 31 -3.28 -8.25 -9.78
CA ILE A 31 -3.18 -9.65 -9.34
C ILE A 31 -2.96 -9.75 -7.82
N PRO A 32 -3.31 -10.88 -7.18
CA PRO A 32 -3.04 -11.08 -5.77
C PRO A 32 -1.54 -10.96 -5.43
N PRO A 33 -1.18 -10.39 -4.27
CA PRO A 33 0.21 -10.31 -3.82
C PRO A 33 0.79 -11.71 -3.64
N PHE A 34 1.98 -11.93 -4.19
CA PHE A 34 2.69 -13.21 -4.12
C PHE A 34 1.98 -14.38 -4.83
N ASN A 35 1.19 -14.10 -5.88
CA ASN A 35 0.41 -15.10 -6.63
C ASN A 35 1.21 -16.31 -7.18
N HIS A 36 2.54 -16.23 -7.25
CA HIS A 36 3.42 -17.29 -7.77
C HIS A 36 4.25 -17.99 -6.69
N GLU A 37 4.02 -17.68 -5.41
CA GLU A 37 4.78 -18.20 -4.29
C GLU A 37 4.02 -19.32 -3.58
N ALA A 38 4.71 -20.40 -3.22
CA ALA A 38 4.14 -21.40 -2.34
C ALA A 38 3.96 -20.79 -0.94
N HIS A 39 2.75 -20.84 -0.39
CA HIS A 39 2.44 -20.27 0.94
C HIS A 39 2.86 -21.21 2.09
N ASP A 40 4.11 -21.65 2.08
CA ASP A 40 4.69 -22.53 3.08
C ASP A 40 5.38 -21.77 4.23
N HIS A 41 5.99 -22.51 5.16
CA HIS A 41 6.72 -21.93 6.28
C HIS A 41 7.92 -21.07 5.84
N HIS A 42 8.60 -21.43 4.76
CA HIS A 42 9.73 -20.65 4.24
C HIS A 42 9.25 -19.30 3.68
N PHE A 43 8.10 -19.28 3.00
CA PHE A 43 7.49 -18.05 2.54
C PHE A 43 7.12 -17.13 3.70
N ILE A 44 6.49 -17.64 4.76
CA ILE A 44 6.17 -16.86 5.96
C ILE A 44 7.43 -16.24 6.59
N LEU A 45 8.52 -17.02 6.68
CA LEU A 45 9.82 -16.52 7.17
C LEU A 45 10.37 -15.41 6.26
N SER A 46 10.32 -15.59 4.94
CA SER A 46 10.82 -14.57 4.01
C SER A 46 10.05 -13.25 4.13
N VAL A 47 8.73 -13.28 4.32
CA VAL A 47 7.91 -12.08 4.54
C VAL A 47 8.31 -11.37 5.83
N TYR A 48 8.63 -12.14 6.87
CA TYR A 48 9.16 -11.62 8.13
C TYR A 48 10.56 -11.00 7.98
N GLU A 49 11.42 -11.57 7.13
CA GLU A 49 12.75 -11.04 6.82
C GLU A 49 12.72 -9.84 5.87
N GLY A 50 11.54 -9.41 5.44
CA GLY A 50 11.37 -8.21 4.62
C GLY A 50 11.08 -8.47 3.14
N LYS A 51 10.80 -9.72 2.73
CA LYS A 51 10.28 -10.00 1.39
C LYS A 51 9.01 -9.20 1.16
N ARG A 52 8.96 -8.48 0.04
CA ARG A 52 7.80 -7.68 -0.41
C ARG A 52 7.51 -7.97 -1.87
N PRO A 53 6.27 -7.77 -2.33
CA PRO A 53 5.93 -7.89 -3.74
C PRO A 53 6.76 -6.91 -4.60
N LYS A 54 7.06 -7.29 -5.85
CA LYS A 54 7.77 -6.43 -6.80
C LYS A 54 6.94 -5.17 -7.09
N ILE A 55 7.55 -3.99 -7.02
CA ILE A 55 6.88 -2.74 -7.39
C ILE A 55 6.61 -2.72 -8.90
N MET A 56 5.37 -2.44 -9.29
CA MET A 56 4.99 -2.36 -10.70
C MET A 56 5.58 -1.11 -11.35
N GLU A 57 6.10 -1.28 -12.56
CA GLU A 57 6.58 -0.16 -13.39
C GLU A 57 5.43 0.83 -13.60
N ASN A 58 5.75 2.13 -13.64
CA ASN A 58 4.79 3.24 -13.73
C ASN A 58 3.90 3.49 -12.50
N THR A 59 4.10 2.78 -11.38
CA THR A 59 3.43 3.16 -10.12
C THR A 59 3.93 4.55 -9.67
N PRO A 60 3.05 5.53 -9.39
CA PRO A 60 3.47 6.86 -8.95
C PRO A 60 4.31 6.81 -7.67
N LYS A 61 5.36 7.63 -7.59
CA LYS A 61 6.28 7.66 -6.44
C LYS A 61 5.57 7.88 -5.10
N CYS A 62 4.62 8.81 -5.05
CA CYS A 62 3.84 9.08 -3.83
C CYS A 62 3.08 7.83 -3.35
N TYR A 63 2.53 7.04 -4.28
CA TYR A 63 1.84 5.79 -4.00
C TYR A 63 2.80 4.72 -3.49
N ILE A 64 3.96 4.57 -4.13
CA ILE A 64 5.03 3.65 -3.68
C ILE A 64 5.47 4.00 -2.27
N ASP A 65 5.74 5.27 -1.99
CA ASP A 65 6.25 5.72 -0.70
C ASP A 65 5.22 5.49 0.42
N LEU A 66 3.93 5.78 0.17
CA LEU A 66 2.85 5.50 1.12
C LEU A 66 2.66 3.99 1.34
N MET A 67 2.60 3.21 0.27
CA MET A 67 2.47 1.74 0.34
C MET A 67 3.62 1.14 1.14
N LYS A 68 4.85 1.63 0.91
CA LYS A 68 6.04 1.19 1.65
C LYS A 68 5.97 1.53 3.13
N LYS A 69 5.44 2.68 3.48
CA LYS A 69 5.23 3.07 4.88
C LYS A 69 4.18 2.19 5.55
N CYS A 70 3.13 1.79 4.81
CA CYS A 70 2.08 0.92 5.34
C CYS A 70 2.55 -0.51 5.59
N TRP A 71 3.48 -1.06 4.79
CA TRP A 71 4.02 -2.42 4.95
C TRP A 71 5.33 -2.52 5.74
N ASP A 72 5.67 -1.49 6.51
CA ASP A 72 6.88 -1.48 7.33
C ASP A 72 6.90 -2.68 8.29
N LEU A 73 8.08 -3.27 8.49
CA LEU A 73 8.26 -4.41 9.40
C LEU A 73 7.93 -4.02 10.85
N ASN A 74 8.27 -2.80 11.26
CA ASN A 74 7.93 -2.27 12.57
C ASN A 74 6.52 -1.67 12.53
N PRO A 75 5.53 -2.22 13.26
CA PRO A 75 4.18 -1.68 13.31
C PRO A 75 4.11 -0.20 13.73
N SER A 76 5.08 0.27 14.52
CA SER A 76 5.12 1.66 15.01
C SER A 76 5.50 2.69 13.94
N ASN A 77 6.12 2.25 12.84
CA ASN A 77 6.48 3.12 11.72
C ASN A 77 5.31 3.33 10.74
N ARG A 78 4.28 2.48 10.83
CA ARG A 78 3.12 2.50 9.95
C ARG A 78 2.25 3.72 10.28
N PRO A 79 1.62 4.37 9.29
CA PRO A 79 0.71 5.47 9.55
C PRO A 79 -0.52 4.99 10.33
N THR A 80 -1.19 5.91 11.02
CA THR A 80 -2.53 5.64 11.55
C THR A 80 -3.56 5.71 10.42
N ILE A 81 -4.75 5.17 10.66
CA ILE A 81 -5.85 5.27 9.68
C ILE A 81 -6.22 6.72 9.37
N ILE A 82 -6.11 7.62 10.36
CA ILE A 82 -6.38 9.06 10.19
C ILE A 82 -5.34 9.69 9.25
N MET A 83 -4.05 9.39 9.44
CA MET A 83 -3.00 9.88 8.54
C MET A 83 -3.18 9.36 7.12
N LEU A 84 -3.57 8.08 6.99
CA LEU A 84 -3.81 7.44 5.70
C LEU A 84 -5.00 8.08 4.96
N GLU A 85 -6.11 8.29 5.67
CA GLU A 85 -7.31 8.96 5.13
C GLU A 85 -6.99 10.38 4.68
N ASN A 86 -6.32 11.19 5.50
CA ASN A 86 -5.91 12.54 5.11
C ASN A 86 -5.09 12.56 3.80
N ILE A 87 -4.08 11.69 3.67
CA ILE A 87 -3.22 11.63 2.47
C ILE A 87 -4.04 11.24 1.23
N ILE A 88 -4.90 10.24 1.35
CA ILE A 88 -5.71 9.76 0.22
C ILE A 88 -6.76 10.83 -0.17
N SER A 89 -7.39 11.48 0.80
CA SER A 89 -8.35 12.56 0.59
C SER A 89 -7.70 13.77 -0.11
N GLU A 90 -6.46 14.13 0.25
CA GLU A 90 -5.68 15.14 -0.47
C GLU A 90 -5.43 14.75 -1.93
N TRP A 91 -5.04 13.50 -2.20
CA TRP A 91 -4.82 13.02 -3.57
C TRP A 91 -6.11 13.06 -4.40
N VAL A 92 -7.23 12.58 -3.83
CA VAL A 92 -8.54 12.62 -4.49
C VAL A 92 -8.95 14.06 -4.79
N GLY A 93 -8.72 14.99 -3.85
CA GLY A 93 -8.96 16.41 -4.07
C GLY A 93 -8.16 16.98 -5.25
N CYS A 94 -6.86 16.68 -5.33
CA CYS A 94 -6.00 17.09 -6.44
C CYS A 94 -6.46 16.50 -7.78
N ILE A 95 -6.83 15.22 -7.80
CA ILE A 95 -7.33 14.54 -9.00
C ILE A 95 -8.64 15.16 -9.47
N ASN A 96 -9.60 15.39 -8.55
CA ASN A 96 -10.88 16.00 -8.88
C ASN A 96 -10.68 17.41 -9.47
N LYS A 97 -9.84 18.23 -8.84
CA LYS A 97 -9.50 19.57 -9.34
C LYS A 97 -8.87 19.53 -10.73
N TYR A 98 -7.98 18.57 -10.98
CA TYR A 98 -7.39 18.38 -12.31
C TYR A 98 -8.47 18.08 -13.36
N TYR A 99 -9.41 17.18 -13.08
CA TYR A 99 -10.49 16.87 -14.03
C TYR A 99 -11.46 18.03 -14.23
N GLU A 100 -11.75 18.83 -13.20
CA GLU A 100 -12.57 20.02 -13.33
C GLU A 100 -11.93 21.06 -14.25
N ILE A 101 -10.64 21.34 -14.08
CA ILE A 101 -9.89 22.31 -14.92
C ILE A 101 -9.83 21.82 -16.37
N ASN A 102 -9.67 20.51 -16.57
CA ASN A 102 -9.44 19.89 -17.87
C ASN A 102 -10.71 19.32 -18.52
N LYS A 103 -11.89 19.66 -18.00
CA LYS A 103 -13.18 19.17 -18.49
C LYS A 103 -13.39 19.41 -19.99
N ASN A 104 -12.77 20.46 -20.54
CA ASN A 104 -12.90 20.86 -21.94
C ASN A 104 -11.89 20.18 -22.87
N GLY A 105 -11.09 19.23 -22.38
CA GLY A 105 -10.07 18.51 -23.17
C GLY A 105 -8.76 19.29 -23.44
N ASN A 106 -8.67 20.54 -22.96
CA ASN A 106 -7.45 21.35 -23.04
C ASN A 106 -6.60 21.13 -21.79
N TYR A 107 -5.77 20.08 -21.80
CA TYR A 107 -4.95 19.67 -20.66
C TYR A 107 -3.96 20.77 -20.23
N LYS A 108 -4.19 21.35 -19.05
CA LYS A 108 -3.28 22.22 -18.33
C LYS A 108 -2.77 21.47 -17.10
N PHE A 109 -1.46 21.43 -16.94
CA PHE A 109 -0.81 20.93 -15.73
C PHE A 109 -0.77 22.07 -14.70
N LEU A 110 -1.13 21.75 -13.45
CA LEU A 110 -1.02 22.62 -12.28
C LEU A 110 0.45 22.71 -11.83
#